data_AF-A0A6C7CKI4-F1
#
_entry.id   AF-A0A6C7CKI4-F1
#
_cell.length_a   1.000
_cell.length_b   1.000
_cell.length_c   1.000
_cell.angle_alpha   90.00
_cell.angle_beta   90.00
_cell.angle_gamma   90.00
#
_symmetry.space_group_name_H-M   'P 1'
#
loop_
_entity.id
_entity.type
_entity.pdbx_description
1 polymer ?
#
loop_
_entity_poly.entity_id
_entity_poly.type
_entity_poly.pdbx_seq_one_letter_code
_entity_poly.pdbx_strand_id
1 'polypeptide(L)'
;MLHHSDREFIANNMKIIVSSIESKLNEKFFIKYRSQAIDAISKYISAIIEFEQSGVKRDLCSDNEAEIFINSHYCDLVESIEDNEVKQVFDALRYSFACYAYNGLHQLYTRQENESWHPKIILTEILYPNDIDSLNEILTLYRGCDISELDNKDFGQAWTTSLSIAEAFAYTHYSGQEWFDTEKRVVLKTTYSKDHVLFSEQSVEYEVAIDTNKLGHVQRYK
;
A
#
# COMPACT_ATOMS: atom_id res chain seq x y z
N MET A 1 -17.80 13.50 -0.83
CA MET A 1 -16.34 13.61 -0.58
C MET A 1 -16.10 13.11 0.84
N LEU A 2 -14.90 12.64 1.14
CA LEU A 2 -14.57 12.23 2.51
C LEU A 2 -14.66 13.44 3.46
N HIS A 3 -14.98 13.19 4.73
CA HIS A 3 -14.97 14.23 5.75
C HIS A 3 -13.54 14.76 5.95
N HIS A 4 -13.40 16.03 6.33
CA HIS A 4 -12.09 16.66 6.45
C HIS A 4 -11.19 15.93 7.47
N SER A 5 -11.73 15.58 8.63
CA SER A 5 -11.05 14.78 9.67
C SER A 5 -10.56 13.45 9.15
N ASP A 6 -11.38 12.76 8.35
CA ASP A 6 -11.06 11.44 7.82
C ASP A 6 -9.91 11.55 6.81
N ARG A 7 -9.93 12.59 5.96
CA ARG A 7 -8.85 12.88 5.01
C ARG A 7 -7.53 13.14 5.74
N GLU A 8 -7.56 13.87 6.85
CA GLU A 8 -6.38 14.14 7.66
C GLU A 8 -5.84 12.86 8.31
N PHE A 9 -6.71 12.03 8.89
CA PHE A 9 -6.29 10.75 9.48
C PHE A 9 -5.67 9.82 8.43
N ILE A 10 -6.33 9.64 7.28
CA ILE A 10 -5.86 8.80 6.18
C ILE A 10 -4.50 9.29 5.66
N ALA A 11 -4.33 10.60 5.47
CA ALA A 11 -3.09 11.17 4.94
C ALA A 11 -1.94 11.17 5.96
N ASN A 12 -2.21 11.58 7.20
CA ASN A 12 -1.16 11.86 8.17
C ASN A 12 -0.78 10.63 8.99
N ASN A 13 -1.74 9.77 9.34
CA ASN A 13 -1.54 8.60 10.18
C ASN A 13 -1.30 7.35 9.34
N MET A 14 -2.23 7.05 8.43
CA MET A 14 -2.13 5.85 7.57
C MET A 14 -1.19 6.04 6.37
N LYS A 15 -0.77 7.27 6.10
CA LYS A 15 0.08 7.64 4.94
C LYS A 15 -0.50 7.18 3.59
N ILE A 16 -1.82 7.17 3.48
CA ILE A 16 -2.50 6.84 2.23
C ILE A 16 -2.72 8.13 1.44
N ILE A 17 -2.44 8.08 0.14
CA ILE A 17 -2.78 9.16 -0.79
C ILE A 17 -4.30 9.22 -0.91
N VAL A 18 -4.92 10.21 -0.27
CA VAL A 18 -6.39 10.38 -0.21
C VAL A 18 -7.03 10.37 -1.60
N SER A 19 -6.40 10.98 -2.60
CA SER A 19 -6.91 10.99 -3.98
C SER A 19 -6.97 9.61 -4.62
N SER A 20 -6.18 8.63 -4.16
CA SER A 20 -6.28 7.24 -4.65
C SER A 20 -7.60 6.59 -4.24
N ILE A 21 -8.07 6.86 -3.03
CA ILE A 21 -9.40 6.45 -2.55
C ILE A 21 -10.48 7.26 -3.26
N GLU A 22 -10.41 8.59 -3.21
CA GLU A 22 -11.47 9.44 -3.76
C GLU A 22 -11.69 9.21 -5.27
N SER A 23 -10.63 8.95 -6.03
CA SER A 23 -10.74 8.62 -7.45
C SER A 23 -11.48 7.30 -7.66
N LYS A 24 -11.14 6.24 -6.90
CA LYS A 24 -11.84 4.95 -6.99
C LYS A 24 -13.31 5.07 -6.63
N LEU A 25 -13.63 5.80 -5.56
CA LEU A 25 -15.02 6.02 -5.14
C LEU A 25 -15.84 6.85 -6.15
N ASN A 26 -15.19 7.53 -7.10
CA ASN A 26 -15.83 8.28 -8.18
C ASN A 26 -15.94 7.50 -9.50
N GLU A 27 -15.45 6.26 -9.56
CA GLU A 27 -15.57 5.44 -10.76
C GLU A 27 -17.02 5.06 -11.03
N LYS A 28 -17.38 4.94 -12.32
CA LYS A 28 -18.78 4.80 -12.75
C LYS A 28 -19.49 3.59 -12.15
N PHE A 29 -18.80 2.46 -12.00
CA PHE A 29 -19.38 1.25 -11.42
C PHE A 29 -19.62 1.40 -9.90
N PHE A 30 -18.76 2.18 -9.21
CA PHE A 30 -18.77 2.31 -7.77
C PHE A 30 -19.60 3.51 -7.27
N ILE A 31 -19.83 4.53 -8.10
CA ILE A 31 -20.39 5.82 -7.67
C ILE A 31 -21.70 5.72 -6.86
N LYS A 32 -22.54 4.71 -7.13
CA LYS A 32 -23.78 4.47 -6.39
C LYS A 32 -23.56 4.01 -4.93
N TYR A 33 -22.43 3.40 -4.63
CA TYR A 33 -22.01 2.95 -3.29
C TYR A 33 -21.14 3.97 -2.56
N ARG A 34 -20.81 5.10 -3.20
CA ARG A 34 -19.90 6.12 -2.65
C ARG A 34 -20.28 6.58 -1.24
N SER A 35 -21.57 6.79 -0.97
CA SER A 35 -22.03 7.23 0.35
C SER A 35 -21.79 6.16 1.42
N GLN A 36 -22.02 4.88 1.08
CA GLN A 36 -21.78 3.76 1.99
C GLN A 36 -20.28 3.58 2.26
N ALA A 37 -19.43 3.77 1.25
CA ALA A 37 -17.98 3.73 1.44
C ALA A 37 -17.45 4.87 2.31
N ILE A 38 -17.97 6.10 2.14
CA ILE A 38 -17.60 7.22 3.02
C ILE A 38 -18.01 6.91 4.47
N ASP A 39 -19.24 6.46 4.70
CA ASP A 39 -19.73 6.09 6.03
C ASP A 39 -18.92 4.95 6.67
N ALA A 40 -18.59 3.91 5.88
CA ALA A 40 -17.75 2.80 6.34
C ALA A 40 -16.35 3.29 6.75
N ILE A 41 -15.71 4.12 5.92
CA ILE A 41 -14.38 4.71 6.22
C ILE A 41 -14.44 5.52 7.52
N SER A 42 -15.45 6.38 7.70
CA SER A 42 -15.58 7.16 8.93
C SER A 42 -15.71 6.27 10.16
N LYS A 43 -16.54 5.22 10.08
CA LYS A 43 -16.71 4.25 11.18
C LYS A 43 -15.42 3.49 11.48
N TYR A 44 -14.67 3.07 10.46
CA TYR A 44 -13.39 2.39 10.63
C TYR A 44 -12.37 3.29 11.34
N ILE A 45 -12.28 4.55 10.93
CA ILE A 45 -11.41 5.55 11.58
C ILE A 45 -11.84 5.77 13.03
N SER A 46 -13.13 5.92 13.31
CA SER A 46 -13.64 6.06 14.68
C SER A 46 -13.25 4.88 15.56
N ALA A 47 -13.43 3.64 15.08
CA ALA A 47 -13.05 2.44 15.81
C ALA A 47 -11.55 2.39 16.11
N ILE A 48 -10.71 2.75 15.14
CA ILE A 48 -9.24 2.81 15.33
C ILE A 48 -8.90 3.86 16.40
N ILE A 49 -9.48 5.06 16.31
CA ILE A 49 -9.23 6.14 17.26
C ILE A 49 -9.67 5.74 18.68
N GLU A 50 -10.85 5.13 18.82
CA GLU A 50 -11.37 4.65 20.10
C GLU A 50 -10.44 3.59 20.71
N PHE A 51 -9.98 2.62 19.91
CA PHE A 51 -9.01 1.63 20.35
C PHE A 51 -7.68 2.26 20.78
N GLU A 52 -7.13 3.20 19.99
CA GLU A 52 -5.88 3.88 20.34
C GLU A 52 -6.02 4.71 21.63
N GLN A 53 -7.18 5.35 21.84
CA GLN A 53 -7.47 6.12 23.05
C GLN A 53 -7.68 5.25 24.30
N SER A 54 -8.05 3.98 24.14
CA SER A 54 -8.17 3.03 25.25
C SER A 54 -6.83 2.76 25.95
N GLY A 55 -5.71 2.99 25.25
CA GLY A 55 -4.36 2.72 25.74
C GLY A 55 -4.01 1.23 25.82
N VAL A 56 -4.91 0.34 25.38
CA VAL A 56 -4.63 -1.09 25.25
C VAL A 56 -3.52 -1.29 24.23
N LYS A 57 -2.51 -2.09 24.60
CA LYS A 57 -1.43 -2.43 23.68
C LYS A 57 -1.92 -3.47 22.69
N ARG A 58 -1.51 -3.31 21.43
CA ARG A 58 -1.73 -4.30 20.37
C ARG A 58 -1.07 -5.63 20.75
N ASP A 59 -1.85 -6.70 20.71
CA ASP A 59 -1.37 -8.08 20.84
C ASP A 59 -1.28 -8.68 19.43
N LEU A 60 -0.07 -9.00 18.97
CA LEU A 60 0.16 -9.55 17.64
C LEU A 60 -0.23 -11.04 17.54
N CYS A 61 -0.87 -11.60 18.57
CA CYS A 61 -1.40 -12.96 18.56
C CYS A 61 -2.93 -13.01 18.44
N SER A 62 -3.62 -11.87 18.51
CA SER A 62 -5.09 -11.82 18.49
C SER A 62 -5.64 -10.51 17.95
N ASP A 63 -6.76 -10.59 17.22
CA ASP A 63 -7.47 -9.41 16.73
C ASP A 63 -7.86 -8.46 17.87
N ASN A 64 -7.68 -7.16 17.64
CA ASN A 64 -8.16 -6.13 18.55
C ASN A 64 -9.60 -5.70 18.25
N GLU A 65 -10.19 -4.92 19.16
CA GLU A 65 -11.60 -4.49 19.04
C GLU A 65 -11.90 -3.70 17.76
N ALA A 66 -10.95 -2.88 17.28
CA ALA A 66 -11.13 -2.16 16.03
C ALA A 66 -11.09 -3.10 14.82
N GLU A 67 -10.19 -4.09 14.81
CA GLU A 67 -10.16 -5.11 13.74
C GLU A 67 -11.45 -5.92 13.69
N ILE A 68 -11.93 -6.38 14.85
CA ILE A 68 -13.17 -7.14 14.98
C ILE A 68 -14.35 -6.30 14.44
N PHE A 69 -14.42 -5.03 14.83
CA PHE A 69 -15.45 -4.12 14.34
C PHE A 69 -15.37 -3.91 12.82
N ILE A 70 -14.18 -3.63 12.28
CA ILE A 70 -13.98 -3.38 10.85
C ILE A 70 -14.41 -4.59 10.02
N ASN A 71 -13.98 -5.79 10.42
CA ASN A 71 -14.31 -7.03 9.74
C ASN A 71 -15.81 -7.35 9.84
N SER A 72 -16.43 -7.21 11.02
CA SER A 72 -17.87 -7.43 11.20
C SER A 72 -18.70 -6.46 10.36
N HIS A 73 -18.38 -5.17 10.41
CA HIS A 73 -19.09 -4.14 9.65
C HIS A 73 -18.96 -4.36 8.14
N TYR A 74 -17.80 -4.82 7.66
CA TYR A 74 -17.65 -5.22 6.25
C TYR A 74 -18.59 -6.37 5.89
N CYS A 75 -18.63 -7.44 6.69
CA CYS A 75 -19.51 -8.59 6.43
C CYS A 75 -20.96 -8.14 6.27
N ASP A 76 -21.48 -7.36 7.23
CA ASP A 76 -22.85 -6.84 7.19
C ASP A 76 -23.10 -5.95 5.96
N LEU A 77 -22.11 -5.14 5.58
CA LEU A 77 -22.21 -4.21 4.45
C LEU A 77 -22.33 -4.94 3.11
N VAL A 78 -21.52 -5.98 2.90
CA VAL A 78 -21.45 -6.69 1.61
C VAL A 78 -22.56 -7.71 1.38
N GLU A 79 -23.32 -8.08 2.41
CA GLU A 79 -24.50 -8.96 2.28
C GLU A 79 -25.51 -8.42 1.26
N SER A 80 -25.64 -7.09 1.18
CA SER A 80 -26.58 -6.41 0.28
C SER A 80 -26.02 -6.10 -1.12
N ILE A 81 -24.75 -6.42 -1.38
CA ILE A 81 -24.05 -6.03 -2.60
C ILE A 81 -23.87 -7.26 -3.49
N GLU A 82 -24.50 -7.29 -4.66
CA GLU A 82 -24.33 -8.40 -5.61
C GLU A 82 -23.05 -8.29 -6.45
N ASP A 83 -22.62 -7.06 -6.73
CA ASP A 83 -21.51 -6.76 -7.64
C ASP A 83 -20.14 -7.10 -7.00
N ASN A 84 -19.40 -8.00 -7.65
CA ASN A 84 -18.11 -8.48 -7.16
C ASN A 84 -17.01 -7.42 -7.25
N GLU A 85 -17.01 -6.54 -8.26
CA GLU A 85 -16.00 -5.47 -8.37
C GLU A 85 -16.19 -4.46 -7.23
N VAL A 86 -17.44 -4.20 -6.87
CA VAL A 86 -17.79 -3.34 -5.73
C VAL A 86 -17.36 -3.98 -4.42
N LYS A 87 -17.61 -5.28 -4.23
CA LYS A 87 -17.15 -6.05 -3.06
C LYS A 87 -15.64 -6.00 -2.91
N GLN A 88 -14.89 -6.15 -4.00
CA GLN A 88 -13.42 -6.05 -3.98
C GLN A 88 -12.93 -4.68 -3.50
N VAL A 89 -13.58 -3.58 -3.91
CA VAL A 89 -13.22 -2.24 -3.41
C VAL A 89 -13.51 -2.11 -1.91
N PHE A 90 -14.65 -2.61 -1.44
CA PHE A 90 -14.95 -2.61 0.00
C PHE A 90 -13.99 -3.51 0.79
N ASP A 91 -13.58 -4.63 0.22
CA ASP A 91 -12.64 -5.56 0.86
C ASP A 91 -11.25 -4.94 0.97
N ALA A 92 -10.76 -4.28 -0.09
CA ALA A 92 -9.49 -3.56 -0.07
C ALA A 92 -9.49 -2.42 0.97
N LEU A 93 -10.61 -1.72 1.11
CA LEU A 93 -10.79 -0.74 2.19
C LEU A 93 -10.76 -1.43 3.56
N ARG A 94 -11.63 -2.41 3.82
CA ARG A 94 -11.65 -3.18 5.08
C ARG A 94 -10.25 -3.67 5.43
N TYR A 95 -9.57 -4.31 4.50
CA TYR A 95 -8.24 -4.89 4.69
C TYR A 95 -7.20 -3.83 5.06
N SER A 96 -7.18 -2.69 4.36
CA SER A 96 -6.28 -1.58 4.67
C SER A 96 -6.50 -1.06 6.10
N PHE A 97 -7.75 -0.79 6.46
CA PHE A 97 -8.07 -0.25 7.79
C PHE A 97 -7.83 -1.29 8.89
N ALA A 98 -8.14 -2.57 8.65
CA ALA A 98 -7.86 -3.66 9.59
C ALA A 98 -6.34 -3.86 9.79
N CYS A 99 -5.54 -3.85 8.72
CA CYS A 99 -4.08 -3.92 8.84
C CYS A 99 -3.52 -2.77 9.68
N TYR A 100 -4.01 -1.55 9.45
CA TYR A 100 -3.61 -0.41 10.27
C TYR A 100 -4.06 -0.55 11.73
N ALA A 101 -5.29 -1.04 11.96
CA ALA A 101 -5.77 -1.31 13.31
C ALA A 101 -4.87 -2.32 14.04
N TYR A 102 -4.48 -3.42 13.38
CA TYR A 102 -3.66 -4.49 13.91
C TYR A 102 -2.29 -4.02 14.40
N ASN A 103 -1.48 -3.42 13.53
CA ASN A 103 -0.11 -3.03 13.87
C ASN A 103 0.37 -1.78 13.11
N GLY A 104 -0.56 -0.83 12.92
CA GLY A 104 -0.28 0.51 12.41
C GLY A 104 0.25 0.51 10.98
N LEU A 105 1.02 1.56 10.67
CA LEU A 105 1.60 1.77 9.34
C LEU A 105 2.49 0.60 8.89
N HIS A 106 3.15 -0.10 9.82
CA HIS A 106 4.03 -1.22 9.48
C HIS A 106 3.26 -2.36 8.81
N GLN A 107 2.16 -2.79 9.44
CA GLN A 107 1.31 -3.83 8.87
C GLN A 107 0.63 -3.36 7.59
N LEU A 108 0.10 -2.13 7.60
CA LEU A 108 -0.57 -1.56 6.43
C LEU A 108 0.35 -1.56 5.20
N TYR A 109 1.62 -1.16 5.36
CA TYR A 109 2.58 -1.13 4.26
C TYR A 109 3.01 -2.52 3.81
N THR A 110 3.44 -3.38 4.74
CA THR A 110 4.04 -4.69 4.43
C THR A 110 3.04 -5.73 3.94
N ARG A 111 1.74 -5.49 4.11
CA ARG A 111 0.67 -6.41 3.69
C ARG A 111 -0.14 -5.92 2.50
N GLN A 112 0.21 -4.80 1.89
CA GLN A 112 -0.53 -4.27 0.73
C GLN A 112 -0.68 -5.32 -0.39
N GLU A 113 -1.90 -5.50 -0.89
CA GLU A 113 -2.22 -6.43 -1.97
C GLU A 113 -2.40 -5.66 -3.28
N ASN A 114 -1.39 -5.70 -4.16
CA ASN A 114 -1.35 -4.88 -5.38
C ASN A 114 -1.85 -5.63 -6.65
N GLU A 115 -2.48 -6.79 -6.50
CA GLU A 115 -3.04 -7.54 -7.63
C GLU A 115 -4.32 -6.91 -8.19
N SER A 116 -5.13 -6.36 -7.28
CA SER A 116 -6.34 -5.57 -7.56
C SER A 116 -6.14 -4.13 -7.10
N TRP A 117 -7.19 -3.31 -7.14
CA TRP A 117 -7.08 -1.97 -6.57
C TRP A 117 -6.91 -2.01 -5.05
N HIS A 118 -5.93 -1.26 -4.56
CA HIS A 118 -5.69 -1.02 -3.15
C HIS A 118 -5.42 0.49 -2.92
N PRO A 119 -5.77 1.05 -1.74
CA PRO A 119 -5.33 2.39 -1.38
C PRO A 119 -3.81 2.56 -1.51
N LYS A 120 -3.37 3.63 -2.18
CA LYS A 120 -1.95 3.89 -2.45
C LYS A 120 -1.27 4.46 -1.21
N ILE A 121 -0.42 3.66 -0.57
CA ILE A 121 0.37 4.05 0.61
C ILE A 121 1.67 4.72 0.14
N ILE A 122 2.08 5.79 0.82
CA ILE A 122 3.36 6.47 0.57
C ILE A 122 4.11 6.68 1.88
N LEU A 123 5.21 5.96 2.07
CA LEU A 123 6.06 6.18 3.24
C LEU A 123 6.71 7.56 3.14
N THR A 124 6.62 8.32 4.23
CA THR A 124 7.28 9.64 4.36
C THR A 124 8.27 9.66 5.54
N GLU A 125 8.37 8.56 6.26
CA GLU A 125 9.20 8.39 7.45
C GLU A 125 9.72 6.95 7.51
N ILE A 126 10.76 6.74 8.31
CA ILE A 126 11.35 5.41 8.48
C ILE A 126 10.34 4.51 9.20
N LEU A 127 10.04 3.37 8.57
CA LEU A 127 9.13 2.37 9.07
C LEU A 127 9.88 1.33 9.90
N TYR A 128 9.42 1.07 11.13
CA TYR A 128 10.00 0.06 12.02
C TYR A 128 9.02 -1.09 12.27
N PRO A 129 9.50 -2.31 12.54
CA PRO A 129 10.90 -2.75 12.45
C PRO A 129 11.42 -2.75 11.00
N ASN A 130 12.74 -2.70 10.83
CA ASN A 130 13.43 -2.82 9.53
C ASN A 130 14.87 -3.29 9.76
N ASP A 131 15.57 -3.64 8.68
CA ASP A 131 16.99 -4.01 8.70
C ASP A 131 17.90 -3.05 7.93
N ILE A 132 17.51 -1.76 7.83
CA ILE A 132 18.25 -0.72 7.07
C ILE A 132 19.72 -0.66 7.51
N ASP A 133 20.02 -0.82 8.79
CA ASP A 133 21.39 -0.76 9.32
C ASP A 133 22.32 -1.84 8.73
N SER A 134 21.76 -2.94 8.21
CA SER A 134 22.52 -4.00 7.55
C SER A 134 22.91 -3.67 6.12
N LEU A 135 22.33 -2.62 5.53
CA LEU A 135 22.57 -2.21 4.16
C LEU A 135 23.91 -1.48 4.00
N ASN A 136 24.51 -1.61 2.81
CA ASN A 136 25.66 -0.81 2.39
C ASN A 136 25.28 0.68 2.29
N GLU A 137 26.25 1.58 2.50
CA GLU A 137 26.02 3.03 2.38
C GLU A 137 25.51 3.46 1.00
N ILE A 138 26.02 2.83 -0.05
CA ILE A 138 25.56 3.01 -1.43
C ILE A 138 25.00 1.69 -1.94
N LEU A 139 23.74 1.73 -2.34
CA LEU A 139 22.97 0.59 -2.81
C LEU A 139 22.91 0.58 -4.33
N THR A 140 22.93 -0.62 -4.91
CA THR A 140 22.40 -0.84 -6.25
C THR A 140 21.00 -1.40 -6.11
N LEU A 141 20.01 -0.67 -6.59
CA LEU A 141 18.60 -1.05 -6.50
C LEU A 141 18.05 -1.36 -7.88
N TYR A 142 17.14 -2.32 -7.90
CA TYR A 142 16.39 -2.77 -9.07
C TYR A 142 14.89 -2.67 -8.82
N ARG A 143 14.10 -2.46 -9.88
CA ARG A 143 12.64 -2.47 -9.81
C ARG A 143 12.08 -3.06 -11.08
N GLY A 144 11.23 -4.08 -10.93
CA GLY A 144 10.42 -4.59 -12.04
C GLY A 144 9.11 -3.83 -12.10
N CYS A 145 8.82 -3.20 -13.24
CA CYS A 145 7.64 -2.35 -13.39
C CYS A 145 7.17 -2.24 -14.85
N ASP A 146 6.12 -1.45 -15.04
CA ASP A 146 5.70 -0.99 -16.35
C ASP A 146 6.62 0.14 -16.83
N ILE A 147 6.91 0.16 -18.14
CA ILE A 147 7.82 1.11 -18.75
C ILE A 147 7.36 2.57 -18.61
N SER A 148 6.06 2.78 -18.44
CA SER A 148 5.49 4.10 -18.18
C SER A 148 6.06 4.77 -16.93
N GLU A 149 6.56 4.04 -15.93
CA GLU A 149 7.25 4.64 -14.78
C GLU A 149 8.52 5.38 -15.21
N LEU A 150 9.28 4.82 -16.17
CA LEU A 150 10.48 5.47 -16.71
C LEU A 150 10.12 6.64 -17.62
N ASP A 151 9.14 6.46 -18.50
CA ASP A 151 8.74 7.47 -19.48
C ASP A 151 8.15 8.71 -18.80
N ASN A 152 7.38 8.52 -17.72
CA ASN A 152 6.77 9.59 -16.95
C ASN A 152 7.62 10.08 -15.77
N LYS A 153 8.70 9.36 -15.43
CA LYS A 153 9.50 9.57 -14.21
C LYS A 153 8.66 9.51 -12.92
N ASP A 154 7.62 8.68 -12.92
CA ASP A 154 6.74 8.44 -11.77
C ASP A 154 7.04 7.05 -11.21
N PHE A 155 8.05 6.98 -10.33
CA PHE A 155 8.54 5.72 -9.80
C PHE A 155 7.82 5.34 -8.50
N GLY A 156 7.54 4.05 -8.33
CA GLY A 156 7.11 3.50 -7.03
C GLY A 156 8.23 3.50 -5.98
N GLN A 157 7.85 3.43 -4.70
CA GLN A 157 8.80 3.42 -3.58
C GLN A 157 9.46 2.06 -3.32
N ALA A 158 8.82 0.95 -3.70
CA ALA A 158 9.34 -0.39 -3.45
C ALA A 158 10.38 -0.78 -4.52
N TRP A 159 11.62 -0.95 -4.09
CA TRP A 159 12.74 -1.45 -4.90
C TRP A 159 13.32 -2.70 -4.23
N THR A 160 14.23 -3.38 -4.90
CA THR A 160 14.91 -4.56 -4.35
C THR A 160 16.41 -4.50 -4.59
N THR A 161 17.20 -5.04 -3.68
CA THR A 161 18.64 -5.26 -3.90
C THR A 161 18.91 -6.47 -4.81
N SER A 162 17.88 -7.30 -5.08
CA SER A 162 17.98 -8.52 -5.87
C SER A 162 17.45 -8.34 -7.28
N LEU A 163 18.35 -8.47 -8.26
CA LEU A 163 17.98 -8.42 -9.69
C LEU A 163 16.94 -9.49 -10.06
N SER A 164 17.09 -10.72 -9.55
CA SER A 164 16.16 -11.81 -9.89
C SER A 164 14.76 -11.56 -9.37
N ILE A 165 14.62 -10.89 -8.22
CA ILE A 165 13.32 -10.47 -7.70
C ILE A 165 12.72 -9.37 -8.58
N ALA A 166 13.51 -8.40 -9.02
CA ALA A 166 13.04 -7.37 -9.95
C ALA A 166 12.61 -7.97 -11.30
N GLU A 167 13.33 -8.96 -11.84
CA GLU A 167 12.93 -9.70 -13.04
C GLU A 167 11.61 -10.46 -12.81
N ALA A 168 11.42 -11.09 -11.65
CA ALA A 168 10.17 -11.76 -11.31
C ALA A 168 8.99 -10.78 -11.25
N PHE A 169 9.15 -9.60 -10.64
CA PHE A 169 8.11 -8.56 -10.64
C PHE A 169 7.82 -7.98 -12.03
N ALA A 170 8.84 -7.86 -12.88
CA ALA A 170 8.66 -7.40 -14.24
C ALA A 170 7.87 -8.43 -15.06
N TYR A 171 8.25 -9.71 -15.02
CA TYR A 171 7.83 -10.66 -16.06
C TYR A 171 6.98 -11.84 -15.58
N THR A 172 6.97 -12.15 -14.27
CA THR A 172 6.34 -13.38 -13.76
C THR A 172 5.18 -13.11 -12.82
N HIS A 173 5.37 -12.25 -11.81
CA HIS A 173 4.48 -12.09 -10.65
C HIS A 173 3.05 -11.75 -11.06
N TYR A 174 2.89 -10.86 -12.04
CA TYR A 174 1.59 -10.39 -12.51
C TYR A 174 1.15 -11.01 -13.84
N SER A 175 1.86 -12.04 -14.33
CA SER A 175 1.61 -12.61 -15.67
C SER A 175 0.22 -13.21 -15.86
N GLY A 176 -0.48 -13.53 -14.77
CA GLY A 176 -1.87 -14.00 -14.78
C GLY A 176 -2.93 -12.90 -14.74
N GLN A 177 -2.55 -11.63 -14.61
CA GLN A 177 -3.50 -10.51 -14.46
C GLN A 177 -3.94 -9.97 -15.83
N GLU A 178 -5.22 -9.60 -15.98
CA GLU A 178 -5.77 -9.12 -17.26
C GLU A 178 -5.09 -7.83 -17.77
N TRP A 179 -4.61 -7.00 -16.85
CA TRP A 179 -3.93 -5.74 -17.16
C TRP A 179 -2.44 -5.92 -17.52
N PHE A 180 -1.89 -7.13 -17.40
CA PHE A 180 -0.47 -7.39 -17.61
C PHE A 180 -0.12 -7.42 -19.11
N ASP A 181 0.85 -6.59 -19.49
CA ASP A 181 1.33 -6.48 -20.86
C ASP A 181 2.85 -6.66 -20.89
N THR A 182 3.31 -7.85 -21.26
CA THR A 182 4.73 -8.23 -21.28
C THR A 182 5.60 -7.25 -22.06
N GLU A 183 5.09 -6.67 -23.16
CA GLU A 183 5.84 -5.75 -24.02
C GLU A 183 6.09 -4.39 -23.36
N LYS A 184 5.33 -4.07 -22.30
CA LYS A 184 5.51 -2.86 -21.50
C LYS A 184 6.27 -3.12 -20.21
N ARG A 185 6.72 -4.35 -19.93
CA ARG A 185 7.46 -4.65 -18.70
C ARG A 185 8.94 -4.36 -18.87
N VAL A 186 9.55 -3.85 -17.82
CA VAL A 186 10.97 -3.50 -17.79
C VAL A 186 11.55 -3.73 -16.40
N VAL A 187 12.86 -3.97 -16.35
CA VAL A 187 13.63 -3.86 -15.11
C VAL A 187 14.39 -2.54 -15.14
N LEU A 188 14.25 -1.74 -14.10
CA LEU A 188 15.00 -0.51 -13.89
C LEU A 188 16.14 -0.73 -12.92
N LYS A 189 17.19 0.08 -13.04
CA LYS A 189 18.35 0.11 -12.15
C LYS A 189 18.66 1.54 -11.72
N THR A 190 19.06 1.70 -10.47
CA THR A 190 19.60 2.95 -9.92
C THR A 190 20.68 2.69 -8.87
N THR A 191 21.43 3.73 -8.53
CA THR A 191 22.30 3.78 -7.35
C THR A 191 21.66 4.72 -6.33
N TYR A 192 21.63 4.32 -5.06
CA TYR A 192 20.86 5.04 -4.05
C TYR A 192 21.61 5.11 -2.71
N SER A 193 21.51 6.22 -2.00
CA SER A 193 22.12 6.39 -0.67
C SER A 193 21.24 5.77 0.41
N LYS A 194 21.86 5.03 1.34
CA LYS A 194 21.16 4.46 2.51
C LYS A 194 20.46 5.52 3.35
N ASP A 195 20.99 6.74 3.42
CA ASP A 195 20.45 7.87 4.20
C ASP A 195 19.02 8.29 3.80
N HIS A 196 18.51 7.79 2.68
CA HIS A 196 17.19 8.13 2.15
C HIS A 196 16.29 6.90 2.01
N VAL A 197 16.66 5.78 2.64
CA VAL A 197 15.85 4.57 2.73
C VAL A 197 14.82 4.74 3.85
N LEU A 198 13.58 4.32 3.58
CA LEU A 198 12.45 4.42 4.50
C LEU A 198 12.08 3.07 5.11
N PHE A 199 12.40 1.97 4.44
CA PHE A 199 12.17 0.62 4.95
C PHE A 199 13.10 -0.37 4.25
N SER A 200 13.43 -1.47 4.93
CA SER A 200 14.18 -2.59 4.34
C SER A 200 13.80 -3.90 5.02
N GLU A 201 13.69 -4.95 4.21
CA GLU A 201 13.51 -6.35 4.63
C GLU A 201 14.30 -7.29 3.69
N GLN A 202 15.47 -7.74 4.13
CA GLN A 202 16.43 -8.52 3.36
C GLN A 202 16.27 -10.05 3.48
N SER A 203 15.14 -10.55 4.01
CA SER A 203 14.93 -12.01 4.18
C SER A 203 14.06 -12.68 3.11
N VAL A 204 13.18 -11.95 2.40
CA VAL A 204 12.24 -12.53 1.43
C VAL A 204 12.43 -11.94 0.03
N GLU A 205 11.95 -10.71 -0.19
CA GLU A 205 12.00 -10.02 -1.49
C GLU A 205 13.19 -9.06 -1.62
N TYR A 206 14.01 -8.98 -0.57
CA TYR A 206 15.10 -8.02 -0.45
C TYR A 206 14.62 -6.58 -0.66
N GLU A 207 13.43 -6.29 -0.14
CA GLU A 207 12.73 -5.03 -0.35
C GLU A 207 13.50 -3.88 0.28
N VAL A 208 13.53 -2.76 -0.43
CA VAL A 208 14.02 -1.47 0.03
C VAL A 208 13.00 -0.42 -0.41
N ALA A 209 12.29 0.18 0.55
CA ALA A 209 11.41 1.31 0.27
C ALA A 209 12.22 2.61 0.32
N ILE A 210 12.04 3.49 -0.67
CA ILE A 210 12.84 4.72 -0.81
C ILE A 210 11.99 5.99 -0.90
N ASP A 211 12.60 7.13 -0.55
CA ASP A 211 12.10 8.46 -0.95
C ASP A 211 12.41 8.70 -2.44
N THR A 212 11.39 8.60 -3.29
CA THR A 212 11.56 8.74 -4.74
C THR A 212 12.02 10.14 -5.15
N ASN A 213 11.86 11.16 -4.30
CA ASN A 213 12.38 12.50 -4.56
C ASN A 213 13.91 12.59 -4.46
N LYS A 214 14.55 11.57 -3.88
CA LYS A 214 16.01 11.46 -3.76
C LYS A 214 16.63 10.54 -4.81
N LEU A 215 15.81 9.98 -5.72
CA LEU A 215 16.31 9.15 -6.80
C LEU A 215 17.26 9.95 -7.70
N GLY A 216 18.44 9.37 -7.94
CA GLY A 216 19.38 9.86 -8.93
C GLY A 216 19.02 9.41 -10.35
N HIS A 217 20.03 9.02 -11.12
CA HIS A 217 19.82 8.53 -12.47
C HIS A 217 19.22 7.12 -12.47
N VAL A 218 17.97 7.00 -12.91
CA VAL A 218 17.30 5.73 -13.18
C VAL A 218 17.44 5.39 -14.67
N GLN A 219 17.78 4.14 -14.97
CA GLN A 219 17.94 3.63 -16.33
C GLN A 219 17.37 2.23 -16.48
N ARG A 220 17.08 1.81 -17.71
CA ARG A 220 16.73 0.42 -18.01
C ARG A 220 17.91 -0.50 -17.69
N TYR A 221 17.62 -1.63 -17.07
CA TYR A 221 18.56 -2.71 -16.87
C TYR A 221 18.50 -3.66 -18.07
N LYS A 222 19.42 -3.43 -19.02
CA LYS A 222 19.58 -4.17 -20.29
C LYS A 222 18.42 -4.02 -21.26
#